data_AF-A0A2V2GI20-F1
#
_entry.id   AF-A0A2V2GI20-F1
#
_cell.length_a   1.000
_cell.length_b   1.000
_cell.length_c   1.000
_cell.angle_alpha   90.00
_cell.angle_beta   90.00
_cell.angle_gamma   90.00
#
_symmetry.space_group_name_H-M   'P 1'
#
loop_
_entity.id
_entity.type
_entity.pdbx_description
1 polymer ?
#
loop_
_entity_poly.entity_id
_entity_poly.type
_entity_poly.pdbx_seq_one_letter_code
_entity_poly.pdbx_strand_id
1 'polypeptide(L)'
;MLTKNEDKIMNAIYGACTGKTCCLLSPDDILSMAGVRGAVGYGALDKILQALEYDDYFELILSDRRGEKVYCITLKERGLSYRRQKVMAKRNLGYRLAVTVAFAFLSFLLGLLLKAIFT
;
A
#
# COMPACT_ATOMS: atom_id res chain seq x y z
N MET A 1 -4.07 -7.24 -4.31
CA MET A 1 -4.23 -6.33 -3.16
C MET A 1 -3.20 -6.76 -2.14
N LEU A 2 -2.38 -5.85 -1.63
CA LEU A 2 -1.36 -6.22 -0.64
C LEU A 2 -2.04 -6.69 0.65
N THR A 3 -1.49 -7.74 1.26
CA THR A 3 -1.88 -8.13 2.62
C THR A 3 -1.46 -7.05 3.63
N LYS A 4 -2.06 -7.05 4.83
CA LYS A 4 -1.74 -6.05 5.87
C LYS A 4 -0.24 -5.99 6.22
N ASN A 5 0.47 -7.10 6.08
CA ASN A 5 1.90 -7.19 6.39
C ASN A 5 2.75 -6.68 5.22
N GLU A 6 2.43 -7.09 3.98
CA GLU A 6 3.04 -6.54 2.75
C GLU A 6 2.88 -5.01 2.69
N ASP A 7 1.70 -4.50 3.03
CA ASP A 7 1.39 -3.07 3.02
C ASP A 7 2.27 -2.28 4.01
N LYS A 8 2.51 -2.85 5.19
CA LYS A 8 3.40 -2.25 6.20
C LYS A 8 4.86 -2.29 5.76
N ILE A 9 5.32 -3.41 5.22
CA ILE A 9 6.69 -3.59 4.74
C ILE A 9 6.96 -2.66 3.55
N MET A 10 6.05 -2.58 2.59
CA MET A 10 6.15 -1.68 1.45
C MET A 10 6.17 -0.21 1.88
N ASN A 11 5.35 0.17 2.87
CA ASN A 11 5.36 1.53 3.41
C ASN A 11 6.68 1.88 4.12
N ALA A 12 7.26 0.92 4.86
CA ALA A 12 8.56 1.08 5.50
C ALA A 12 9.70 1.25 4.47
N ILE A 13 9.72 0.39 3.43
CA ILE A 13 10.69 0.47 2.33
C ILE A 13 10.53 1.79 1.57
N TYR A 14 9.29 2.17 1.23
CA TYR A 14 9.00 3.43 0.57
C TYR A 14 9.51 4.62 1.40
N GLY A 15 9.23 4.62 2.71
CA GLY A 15 9.72 5.62 3.65
C GLY A 15 11.25 5.70 3.68
N ALA A 16 11.93 4.56 3.82
CA ALA A 16 13.39 4.47 3.82
C ALA A 16 14.02 4.95 2.51
N CYS A 17 13.32 4.78 1.38
CA CYS A 17 13.76 5.19 0.05
C CYS A 17 13.21 6.52 -0.43
N THR A 18 12.52 7.27 0.44
CA THR A 18 12.13 8.63 0.08
C THR A 18 13.37 9.50 -0.14
N GLY A 19 13.56 9.98 -1.38
CA GLY A 19 14.67 10.85 -1.76
C GLY A 19 15.97 10.15 -2.19
N LYS A 20 15.99 8.81 -2.28
CA LYS A 20 17.15 8.04 -2.75
C LYS A 20 16.73 7.06 -3.85
N THR A 21 17.60 6.87 -4.85
CA THR A 21 17.37 5.90 -5.93
C THR A 21 17.50 4.45 -5.45
N CYS A 22 18.37 4.18 -4.48
CA CYS A 22 18.60 2.86 -3.91
C CYS A 22 18.73 2.94 -2.38
N CYS A 23 18.24 1.91 -1.68
CA CYS A 23 18.40 1.76 -0.24
C CYS A 23 19.07 0.44 0.09
N LEU A 24 20.00 0.48 1.03
CA LEU A 24 20.57 -0.71 1.64
C LEU A 24 19.90 -0.90 3.00
N LEU A 25 19.23 -2.02 3.19
CA LEU A 25 18.50 -2.34 4.41
C LEU A 25 18.86 -3.75 4.88
N SER A 26 19.13 -3.91 6.17
CA SER A 26 19.23 -5.22 6.78
C SER A 26 17.81 -5.79 7.00
N PRO A 27 17.65 -7.13 7.05
CA PRO A 27 16.34 -7.73 7.34
C PRO A 27 15.77 -7.27 8.69
N ASP A 28 16.63 -7.04 9.69
CA ASP A 28 16.24 -6.53 10.99
C ASP A 28 15.75 -5.08 10.94
N ASP A 29 16.37 -4.23 10.11
CA ASP A 29 15.92 -2.85 9.90
C ASP A 29 14.54 -2.82 9.25
N ILE A 30 14.28 -3.68 8.26
CA ILE A 30 12.97 -3.77 7.60
C ILE A 30 11.89 -4.16 8.60
N LEU A 31 12.12 -5.19 9.42
CA LEU A 31 11.16 -5.65 10.43
C LEU A 31 10.90 -4.58 11.51
N SER A 32 11.95 -3.85 11.89
CA SER A 32 11.88 -2.79 12.89
C SER A 32 11.12 -1.57 12.35
N MET A 33 11.44 -1.11 11.14
CA MET A 33 10.76 0.03 10.50
C MET A 33 9.30 -0.27 10.16
N ALA A 34 8.99 -1.51 9.76
CA ALA A 34 7.62 -1.91 9.48
C ALA A 34 6.78 -2.17 10.75
N GLY A 35 7.40 -2.16 11.94
CA GLY A 35 6.72 -2.39 13.21
C GLY A 35 6.06 -3.77 13.31
N VAL A 36 6.60 -4.76 12.59
CA VAL A 36 6.12 -6.15 12.57
C VAL A 36 7.11 -7.11 13.23
N ARG A 37 8.10 -6.57 13.94
CA ARG A 37 9.05 -7.32 14.75
C ARG A 37 8.28 -8.21 15.74
N GLY A 38 8.36 -9.53 15.55
CA GLY A 38 7.63 -10.55 16.32
C GLY A 38 6.37 -11.13 15.65
N ALA A 39 5.77 -10.45 14.67
CA ALA A 39 4.61 -10.94 13.91
C ALA A 39 5.02 -11.64 12.59
N VAL A 40 6.18 -11.27 12.04
CA VAL A 40 6.73 -11.81 10.79
C VAL A 40 8.15 -12.31 11.08
N GLY A 41 8.39 -13.61 10.88
CA GLY A 41 9.73 -14.19 10.97
C GLY A 41 10.55 -13.97 9.69
N TYR A 42 11.87 -14.16 9.76
CA TYR A 42 12.78 -13.94 8.62
C TYR A 42 12.38 -14.69 7.35
N GLY A 43 11.99 -15.96 7.45
CA GLY A 43 11.55 -16.73 6.27
C GLY A 43 10.22 -16.26 5.68
N ALA A 44 9.35 -15.61 6.47
CA ALA A 44 8.14 -14.99 5.97
C ALA A 44 8.42 -13.61 5.34
N LEU A 45 9.40 -12.88 5.87
CA LEU A 45 9.89 -11.63 5.29
C LEU A 45 10.45 -11.87 3.88
N ASP A 46 11.30 -12.89 3.70
CA ASP A 46 11.88 -13.21 2.39
C ASP A 46 10.79 -13.52 1.36
N LYS A 47 9.77 -14.30 1.73
CA LYS A 47 8.62 -14.58 0.86
C LYS A 47 7.84 -13.31 0.49
N ILE A 48 7.64 -12.42 1.45
CA ILE A 48 6.94 -11.15 1.22
C ILE A 48 7.76 -10.23 0.30
N LEU A 49 9.08 -10.14 0.52
CA LEU A 49 9.98 -9.36 -0.33
C LEU A 49 9.99 -9.89 -1.76
N GLN A 50 10.07 -11.21 -1.93
CA GLN A 50 10.05 -11.84 -3.24
C GLN A 50 8.70 -11.67 -3.95
N ALA A 51 7.59 -11.71 -3.21
CA ALA A 51 6.26 -11.42 -3.76
C ALA A 51 6.13 -9.95 -4.22
N LEU A 52 6.63 -9.00 -3.41
CA LEU A 52 6.64 -7.58 -3.76
C LEU A 52 7.56 -7.27 -4.96
N GLU A 53 8.69 -7.97 -5.07
CA GLU A 53 9.57 -7.90 -6.23
C GLU A 53 8.88 -8.45 -7.50
N TYR A 54 8.21 -9.60 -7.39
CA TYR A 54 7.46 -10.19 -8.51
C TYR A 54 6.31 -9.30 -8.99
N ASP A 55 5.68 -8.57 -8.06
CA ASP A 55 4.65 -7.57 -8.36
C ASP A 55 5.22 -6.25 -8.93
N ASP A 56 6.54 -6.20 -9.17
CA ASP A 56 7.26 -5.09 -9.80
C ASP A 56 7.24 -3.78 -8.97
N TYR A 57 7.10 -3.89 -7.63
CA TYR A 57 7.19 -2.72 -6.73
C TYR A 57 8.63 -2.21 -6.60
N PHE A 58 9.60 -3.11 -6.54
CA PHE A 58 11.02 -2.81 -6.43
C PHE A 58 11.87 -3.95 -7.00
N GLU A 59 13.14 -3.65 -7.27
CA GLU A 59 14.18 -4.65 -7.52
C GLU A 59 14.93 -4.96 -6.24
N LEU A 60 15.15 -6.25 -5.98
CA LEU A 60 15.88 -6.74 -4.82
C LEU A 60 17.23 -7.32 -5.27
N ILE A 61 18.32 -6.68 -4.87
CA ILE A 61 19.67 -7.20 -5.09
C ILE A 61 20.25 -7.61 -3.73
N LEU A 62 20.49 -8.90 -3.57
CA LEU A 62 21.19 -9.44 -2.41
C LEU A 62 22.68 -9.06 -2.52
N SER A 63 23.18 -8.34 -1.53
CA SER A 63 24.60 -7.99 -1.43
C SER A 63 25.15 -8.48 -0.10
N ASP A 64 26.26 -9.20 -0.15
CA ASP A 64 26.99 -9.60 1.05
C ASP A 64 28.03 -8.54 1.35
N ARG A 65 27.85 -7.81 2.45
CA ARG A 65 28.81 -6.81 2.90
C ARG A 65 29.41 -7.31 4.22
N ARG A 66 30.65 -7.79 4.17
CA ARG A 66 31.41 -8.25 5.34
C ARG A 66 30.74 -9.39 6.15
N GLY A 67 30.04 -10.32 5.48
CA GLY A 67 29.42 -11.49 6.12
C GLY A 67 28.03 -11.25 6.69
N GLU A 68 27.48 -10.04 6.54
CA GLU A 68 26.08 -9.72 6.84
C GLU A 68 25.28 -9.57 5.53
N LYS A 69 24.12 -10.23 5.47
CA LYS A 69 23.20 -10.16 4.33
C LYS A 69 22.53 -8.79 4.30
N VAL A 70 22.82 -8.00 3.27
CA VAL A 70 22.21 -6.68 3.05
C VAL A 70 21.33 -6.74 1.81
N TYR A 71 20.10 -6.24 1.92
CA TYR A 71 19.19 -6.11 0.80
C TYR A 71 19.36 -4.73 0.18
N CYS A 72 19.79 -4.69 -1.08
CA CYS A 72 19.75 -3.48 -1.89
C CYS A 72 18.39 -3.43 -2.58
N ILE A 73 17.57 -2.45 -2.21
CA ILE A 73 16.22 -2.26 -2.72
C ILE A 73 16.20 -1.00 -3.59
N THR A 74 15.84 -1.17 -4.86
CA THR A 74 15.66 -0.07 -5.83
C THR A 74 14.18 0.05 -6.15
N LEU A 75 13.55 1.18 -5.82
CA LEU A 75 12.12 1.41 -6.09
C LEU A 75 11.87 1.56 -7.59
N LYS A 76 10.88 0.83 -8.10
CA LYS A 76 10.38 0.99 -9.48
C LYS A 76 9.20 1.97 -9.55
N GLU A 77 8.71 2.26 -10.75
CA GLU A 77 7.58 3.16 -10.99
C GLU A 77 6.32 2.79 -10.18
N ARG A 78 6.04 1.48 -10.00
CA ARG A 78 4.91 1.01 -9.18
C ARG A 78 5.13 1.29 -7.69
N GLY A 79 6.35 1.09 -7.20
CA GLY A 79 6.75 1.45 -5.83
C GLY A 79 6.71 2.96 -5.58
N LEU A 80 7.14 3.78 -6.54
CA LEU A 80 7.09 5.24 -6.45
C LEU A 80 5.65 5.78 -6.46
N SER A 81 4.80 5.18 -7.27
CA SER A 81 3.39 5.57 -7.39
C SER A 81 2.50 4.99 -6.28
N TYR A 82 2.97 4.03 -5.49
CA TYR A 82 2.24 3.38 -4.40
C TYR A 82 1.54 4.38 -3.46
N ARG A 83 2.24 5.43 -3.01
CA ARG A 83 1.63 6.46 -2.14
C ARG A 83 0.53 7.25 -2.86
N ARG A 84 0.74 7.58 -4.13
CA ARG A 84 -0.27 8.28 -4.96
C ARG A 84 -1.49 7.39 -5.18
N GLN A 85 -1.28 6.12 -5.51
CA GLN A 85 -2.35 5.14 -5.71
C GLN A 85 -3.19 4.95 -4.45
N LYS A 86 -2.57 4.86 -3.26
CA LYS A 86 -3.30 4.80 -1.98
C LYS A 86 -4.21 6.01 -1.74
N VAL A 87 -3.70 7.21 -2.01
CA VAL A 87 -4.48 8.46 -1.86
C VAL A 87 -5.63 8.50 -2.87
N MET A 88 -5.36 8.15 -4.13
CA MET A 88 -6.37 8.09 -5.18
C MET A 88 -7.47 7.07 -4.87
N ALA A 89 -7.10 5.88 -4.39
CA ALA A 89 -8.05 4.84 -4.00
C ALA A 89 -9.00 5.32 -2.89
N LYS A 90 -8.47 5.98 -1.85
CA LYS A 90 -9.29 6.53 -0.76
C LYS A 90 -10.25 7.62 -1.25
N ARG A 91 -9.78 8.51 -2.13
CA ARG A 91 -10.63 9.55 -2.72
C ARG A 91 -11.72 8.98 -3.61
N ASN A 92 -11.39 7.97 -4.42
CA ASN A 92 -12.36 7.33 -5.33
C ASN A 92 -13.47 6.60 -4.55
N LEU A 93 -13.12 5.94 -3.43
CA LEU A 93 -14.11 5.32 -2.54
C LEU A 93 -15.08 6.38 -1.99
N GLY A 94 -14.54 7.51 -1.50
CA GLY A 94 -15.36 8.61 -0.98
C GLY A 94 -16.27 9.22 -2.05
N TYR A 95 -15.77 9.41 -3.27
CA TYR A 95 -16.57 9.91 -4.38
C TYR A 95 -17.71 8.96 -4.75
N ARG A 96 -17.44 7.66 -4.83
CA ARG A 96 -18.47 6.64 -5.11
C ARG A 96 -19.56 6.65 -4.04
N LEU A 97 -19.18 6.71 -2.77
CA LEU A 97 -20.14 6.82 -1.66
C LEU A 97 -20.99 8.09 -1.75
N ALA A 98 -20.38 9.23 -2.03
CA ALA A 98 -21.09 10.50 -2.19
C ALA A 98 -22.11 10.44 -3.34
N VAL A 99 -21.74 9.85 -4.47
CA VAL A 99 -22.64 9.67 -5.62
C VAL A 99 -23.81 8.74 -5.24
N THR A 100 -23.55 7.61 -4.58
CA THR A 100 -24.61 6.69 -4.14
C THR A 100 -25.59 7.38 -3.18
N VAL A 101 -25.09 8.17 -2.24
CA VAL A 101 -25.92 8.93 -1.29
C VAL A 101 -26.74 9.99 -2.03
N ALA A 102 -26.15 10.72 -2.98
CA ALA A 102 -26.86 11.73 -3.77
C ALA A 102 -28.03 11.11 -4.55
N PHE A 103 -27.82 9.96 -5.19
CA PHE A 103 -28.89 9.23 -5.88
C PHE A 103 -29.99 8.75 -4.92
N ALA A 104 -29.63 8.26 -3.74
CA ALA A 104 -30.61 7.86 -2.73
C ALA A 104 -31.49 9.04 -2.28
N PHE A 105 -30.88 10.21 -2.06
CA PHE A 105 -31.61 11.44 -1.75
C PHE A 105 -32.53 11.88 -2.90
N LEU A 106 -32.05 11.79 -4.14
CA LEU A 106 -32.85 12.16 -5.32
C LEU A 106 -34.10 11.26 -5.45
N SER A 107 -33.93 9.94 -5.29
CA SER A 107 -35.02 8.97 -5.30
C SER A 107 -36.03 9.21 -4.16
N PHE A 108 -35.54 9.59 -2.97
CA PHE A 108 -36.41 9.93 -1.84
C PHE A 108 -37.24 11.20 -2.10
N LEU A 109 -36.63 12.24 -2.69
CA LEU A 109 -37.33 13.47 -3.06
C LEU A 109 -38.42 13.23 -4.10
N LEU A 110 -38.15 12.39 -5.10
CA LEU A 110 -39.16 11.98 -6.08
C LEU A 110 -40.33 11.25 -5.42
N GLY A 111 -40.08 10.36 -4.46
CA GLY A 111 -41.12 9.69 -3.69
C GLY A 111 -41.98 10.66 -2.87
N LEU A 112 -41.35 11.68 -2.26
CA LEU A 112 -42.05 12.74 -1.52
C LEU A 112 -42.94 13.60 -2.43
N LEU A 113 -42.43 13.98 -3.61
CA LEU A 113 -43.20 14.75 -4.60
C LEU A 113 -44.41 13.98 -5.12
N LEU A 114 -44.24 12.70 -5.45
CA LEU A 114 -45.37 11.85 -5.86
C LEU A 114 -46.42 11.73 -4.75
N LYS A 115 -45.98 11.56 -3.50
CA LYS A 115 -46.89 11.54 -2.35
C LYS A 115 -47.66 12.85 -2.19
N ALA A 116 -47.01 14.00 -2.40
CA ALA A 116 -47.64 15.31 -2.28
C ALA A 116 -48.64 15.63 -3.40
N ILE A 117 -48.53 14.98 -4.57
CA ILE A 117 -49.45 15.17 -5.70
C ILE A 117 -50.63 14.19 -5.64
N PHE A 118 -50.39 12.95 -5.19
CA PHE A 118 -51.41 11.88 -5.10
C PHE A 118 -52.10 11.78 -3.73
N THR A 119 -51.78 12.69 -2.79
CA THR A 119 -52.53 12.92 -1.54
C THR A 119 -53.27 14.24 -1.67
#